data_AF-A0A7W2IDX6-F1
#
_entry.id   AF-A0A7W2IDX6-F1
#
_cell.length_a   1.000
_cell.length_b   1.000
_cell.length_c   1.000
_cell.angle_alpha   90.00
_cell.angle_beta   90.00
_cell.angle_gamma   90.00
#
_symmetry.space_group_name_H-M   'P 1'
#
loop_
_entity.id
_entity.type
_entity.pdbx_description
1 polymer ?
#
loop_
_entity_poly.entity_id
_entity_poly.type
_entity_poly.pdbx_seq_one_letter_code
_entity_poly.pdbx_strand_id
1 'polypeptide(L)'
;MDFPLGHRSLGKRPNVRSEVSRVKRDPLEPWFTAMEFDLDPVISTDVSRYRDAYSLYYLSVRRFLTNMSIVTRYMSSAHYARKYRQKYSPSQRAIAEKYREVAPYTELEIINCLIHARILLDRVTSLSSHFLQVGNRPSFKSFNDHKKFFKRLTAPYGDHEPYAERIRNGTDWFEMPLKAVRDDFIVHSAPKHMRFVALPNDFEVELMILRAEGVPPEKPLAKSTPITVSVLRMSHDIEDFLRWYCNYAVSKRSS
;
A
#
# COMPACT_ATOMS: atom_id res chain seq x y z
N MET A 1 5.35 12.44 23.13
CA MET A 1 5.23 12.86 21.72
C MET A 1 4.60 11.70 20.98
N ASP A 2 3.31 11.81 20.66
CA ASP A 2 2.62 10.75 19.91
C ASP A 2 3.01 10.86 18.44
N PHE A 3 3.76 9.87 17.96
CA PHE A 3 4.09 9.75 16.54
C PHE A 3 2.81 9.50 15.73
N PRO A 4 2.72 10.01 14.48
CA PRO A 4 1.58 9.69 13.62
C PRO A 4 1.47 8.17 13.42
N LEU A 5 0.24 7.67 13.46
CA LEU A 5 -0.05 6.28 13.16
C LEU A 5 0.10 6.04 11.64
N GLY A 6 0.61 4.88 11.24
CA GLY A 6 0.74 4.51 9.83
C GLY A 6 2.14 4.67 9.28
N HIS A 7 2.25 5.07 8.02
CA HIS A 7 3.53 5.12 7.32
C HIS A 7 4.35 6.34 7.70
N ARG A 8 5.65 6.16 7.84
CA ARG A 8 6.62 7.26 7.76
C ARG A 8 7.07 7.42 6.30
N SER A 9 7.17 8.66 5.83
CA SER A 9 7.75 8.98 4.53
C SER A 9 9.15 8.39 4.38
N LEU A 10 9.57 8.11 3.15
CA LEU A 10 10.94 7.62 2.90
C LEU A 10 11.99 8.72 3.12
N GLY A 11 11.57 9.99 3.09
CA GLY A 11 12.42 11.16 3.38
C GLY A 11 13.41 11.48 2.26
N LYS A 12 13.33 10.80 1.12
CA LYS A 12 14.22 11.00 -0.04
C LYS A 12 13.40 11.18 -1.30
N ARG A 13 13.90 12.04 -2.20
CA ARG A 13 13.26 12.27 -3.50
C ARG A 13 13.26 10.98 -4.33
N PRO A 14 12.08 10.43 -4.68
CA PRO A 14 12.02 9.22 -5.48
C PRO A 14 12.40 9.50 -6.94
N ASN A 15 13.15 8.59 -7.56
CA ASN A 15 13.26 8.55 -9.01
C ASN A 15 12.05 7.79 -9.56
N VAL A 16 11.03 8.52 -9.99
CA VAL A 16 9.74 7.96 -10.46
C VAL A 16 9.92 6.87 -11.49
N ARG A 17 10.84 7.02 -12.44
CA ARG A 17 11.10 6.01 -13.47
C ARG A 17 11.64 4.73 -12.85
N SER A 18 12.60 4.85 -11.93
CA SER A 18 13.16 3.72 -11.19
C SER A 18 12.10 3.03 -10.34
N GLU A 19 11.28 3.79 -9.61
CA GLU A 19 10.19 3.25 -8.78
C GLU A 19 9.13 2.52 -9.60
N VAL A 20 8.73 3.08 -10.75
CA VAL A 20 7.80 2.40 -11.67
C VAL A 20 8.42 1.11 -12.21
N SER A 21 9.70 1.13 -12.60
CA SER A 21 10.41 -0.07 -13.05
C SER A 21 10.62 -1.12 -11.97
N ARG A 22 10.70 -0.72 -10.70
CA ARG A 22 10.75 -1.61 -9.53
C ARG A 22 9.41 -2.32 -9.37
N VAL A 23 8.32 -1.58 -9.22
CA VAL A 23 6.98 -2.14 -8.99
C VAL A 23 6.46 -2.94 -10.19
N LYS A 24 6.93 -2.66 -11.41
CA LYS A 24 6.56 -3.44 -12.60
C LYS A 24 6.99 -4.92 -12.49
N ARG A 25 8.09 -5.22 -11.79
CA ARG A 25 8.62 -6.58 -11.68
C ARG A 25 7.89 -7.30 -10.55
N ASP A 26 7.22 -8.39 -10.87
CA ASP A 26 6.49 -9.19 -9.89
C ASP A 26 7.48 -10.02 -9.04
N PRO A 27 7.56 -9.79 -7.71
CA PRO A 27 8.50 -10.51 -6.88
C PRO A 27 8.22 -12.01 -6.74
N LEU A 28 7.01 -12.48 -7.09
CA LEU A 28 6.65 -13.90 -7.05
C LEU A 28 6.95 -14.66 -8.36
N GLU A 29 7.35 -13.95 -9.42
CA GLU A 29 7.66 -14.56 -10.72
C GLU A 29 8.65 -15.73 -10.63
N PRO A 30 9.76 -15.65 -9.85
CA PRO A 30 10.68 -16.78 -9.72
C PRO A 30 10.03 -18.03 -9.12
N TRP A 31 9.10 -17.87 -8.18
CA TRP A 31 8.38 -19.01 -7.60
C TRP A 31 7.45 -19.65 -8.62
N PHE A 32 6.77 -18.86 -9.45
CA PHE A 32 5.89 -19.40 -10.48
C PHE A 32 6.67 -20.16 -11.56
N THR A 33 7.82 -19.63 -11.98
CA THR A 33 8.72 -20.33 -12.89
C THR A 33 9.23 -21.64 -12.26
N ALA A 34 9.63 -21.60 -10.98
CA ALA A 34 10.12 -22.80 -10.29
C ALA A 34 9.05 -23.89 -10.16
N MET A 35 7.79 -23.53 -9.92
CA MET A 35 6.70 -24.50 -9.76
C MET A 35 6.05 -24.93 -11.08
N GLU A 36 6.53 -24.42 -12.21
CA GLU A 36 5.98 -24.72 -13.55
C GLU A 36 4.45 -24.47 -13.61
N PHE A 37 3.97 -23.45 -12.91
CA PHE A 37 2.55 -23.11 -12.95
C PHE A 37 2.15 -22.65 -14.34
N ASP A 38 0.97 -23.09 -14.79
CA ASP A 38 0.34 -22.52 -15.97
C ASP A 38 -0.01 -21.05 -15.70
N LEU A 39 0.67 -20.17 -16.44
CA LEU A 39 0.55 -18.73 -16.32
C LEU A 39 -0.61 -18.17 -17.15
N ASP A 40 -1.14 -18.93 -18.11
CA ASP A 40 -2.24 -18.51 -18.99
C ASP A 40 -3.36 -19.57 -19.04
N PRO A 41 -3.93 -19.93 -17.87
CA PRO A 41 -4.91 -21.00 -17.81
C PRO A 41 -6.27 -20.54 -18.36
N VAL A 42 -6.94 -21.42 -19.11
CA VAL A 42 -8.30 -21.19 -19.63
C VAL A 42 -9.32 -20.97 -18.50
N ILE A 43 -9.13 -21.65 -17.36
CA ILE A 43 -9.94 -21.49 -16.15
C ILE A 43 -9.11 -20.77 -15.09
N SER A 44 -9.70 -19.75 -14.47
CA SER A 44 -9.04 -18.96 -13.42
C SER A 44 -8.51 -19.83 -12.26
N THR A 45 -7.21 -19.74 -12.00
CA THR A 45 -6.49 -20.37 -10.88
C THR A 45 -6.11 -19.34 -9.82
N ASP A 46 -5.60 -19.77 -8.67
CA ASP A 46 -5.11 -18.83 -7.66
C ASP A 46 -3.88 -18.04 -8.15
N VAL A 47 -3.05 -18.66 -8.99
CA VAL A 47 -1.91 -18.00 -9.66
C VAL A 47 -2.40 -16.94 -10.63
N SER A 48 -3.35 -17.26 -11.54
CA SER A 48 -3.84 -16.25 -12.49
C SER A 48 -4.56 -15.09 -11.81
N ARG A 49 -5.38 -15.37 -10.77
CA ARG A 49 -6.02 -14.32 -9.94
C ARG A 49 -5.00 -13.42 -9.23
N TYR A 50 -3.90 -13.99 -8.76
CA TYR A 50 -2.81 -13.20 -8.19
C TYR A 50 -2.17 -12.29 -9.26
N ARG A 51 -1.85 -12.82 -10.44
CA ARG A 51 -1.23 -12.04 -11.53
C ARG A 51 -2.13 -10.87 -11.99
N ASP A 52 -3.43 -11.11 -12.06
CA ASP A 52 -4.42 -10.05 -12.35
C ASP A 52 -4.42 -8.97 -11.25
N ALA A 53 -4.44 -9.40 -9.98
CA ALA A 53 -4.40 -8.49 -8.85
C ALA A 53 -3.09 -7.68 -8.80
N TYR A 54 -1.95 -8.32 -9.09
CA TYR A 54 -0.64 -7.65 -9.16
C TYR A 54 -0.61 -6.63 -10.29
N SER A 55 -1.19 -6.97 -11.45
CA SER A 55 -1.27 -6.05 -12.60
C SER A 55 -2.09 -4.80 -12.27
N LEU A 56 -3.26 -4.95 -11.62
CA LEU A 56 -4.09 -3.82 -11.20
C LEU A 56 -3.40 -2.97 -10.11
N TYR A 57 -2.74 -3.62 -9.16
CA TYR A 57 -1.93 -2.95 -8.15
C TYR A 57 -0.79 -2.13 -8.78
N TYR A 58 -0.01 -2.73 -9.68
CA TYR A 58 1.05 -2.06 -10.41
C TYR A 58 0.53 -0.85 -11.19
N LEU A 59 -0.56 -0.99 -11.94
CA LEU A 59 -1.12 0.11 -12.72
C LEU A 59 -1.56 1.28 -11.82
N SER A 60 -2.14 0.98 -10.67
CA SER A 60 -2.54 1.98 -9.67
C SER A 60 -1.34 2.72 -9.10
N VAL A 61 -0.31 1.98 -8.66
CA VAL A 61 0.93 2.58 -8.12
C VAL A 61 1.67 3.38 -9.18
N ARG A 62 1.78 2.88 -10.42
CA ARG A 62 2.43 3.60 -11.52
C ARG A 62 1.76 4.94 -11.78
N ARG A 63 0.43 4.96 -11.82
CA ARG A 63 -0.35 6.18 -12.04
C ARG A 63 -0.14 7.17 -10.89
N PHE A 64 -0.25 6.70 -9.65
CA PHE A 64 0.03 7.52 -8.47
C PHE A 64 1.45 8.13 -8.50
N LEU A 65 2.49 7.32 -8.72
CA LEU A 65 3.89 7.79 -8.73
C LEU A 65 4.14 8.86 -9.80
N THR A 66 3.50 8.70 -10.97
CA THR A 66 3.59 9.67 -12.07
C THR A 66 2.94 11.00 -11.67
N ASN A 67 1.76 10.94 -11.06
CA ASN A 67 1.01 12.14 -10.65
C ASN A 67 1.59 12.82 -9.41
N MET A 68 2.12 12.05 -8.46
CA MET A 68 2.90 12.55 -7.33
C MET A 68 4.05 13.45 -7.80
N SER A 69 4.73 13.09 -8.90
CA SER A 69 5.77 13.93 -9.48
C SER A 69 5.27 15.27 -10.02
N ILE A 70 4.03 15.33 -10.50
CA ILE A 70 3.40 16.56 -10.97
C ILE A 70 3.02 17.43 -9.78
N VAL A 71 2.37 16.83 -8.76
CA VAL A 71 1.97 17.51 -7.52
C VAL A 71 3.17 18.13 -6.82
N THR A 72 4.23 17.35 -6.60
CA THR A 72 5.46 17.82 -5.93
C THR A 72 6.11 18.98 -6.69
N ARG A 73 6.24 18.86 -8.02
CA ARG A 73 6.78 19.94 -8.86
C ARG A 73 5.92 21.20 -8.85
N TYR A 74 4.60 21.07 -8.81
CA TYR A 74 3.71 22.22 -8.70
C TYR A 74 3.93 22.93 -7.35
N MET A 75 3.92 22.16 -6.26
CA MET A 75 4.10 22.68 -4.90
C MET A 75 5.47 23.33 -4.69
N SER A 76 6.52 22.81 -5.34
CA SER A 76 7.87 23.37 -5.27
C SER A 76 8.11 24.57 -6.18
N SER A 77 7.16 24.94 -7.06
CA SER A 77 7.38 26.01 -8.05
C SER A 77 6.14 26.89 -8.26
N ALA A 78 5.22 26.48 -9.12
CA ALA A 78 4.06 27.27 -9.53
C ALA A 78 3.14 27.65 -8.36
N HIS A 79 3.11 26.86 -7.28
CA HIS A 79 2.40 27.20 -6.04
C HIS A 79 2.88 28.53 -5.46
N TYR A 80 4.20 28.75 -5.32
CA TYR A 80 4.73 29.99 -4.76
C TYR A 80 4.50 31.19 -5.68
N ALA A 81 4.66 31.01 -7.00
CA ALA A 81 4.32 32.06 -7.95
C ALA A 81 2.83 32.48 -7.81
N ARG A 82 1.92 31.51 -7.64
CA ARG A 82 0.50 31.79 -7.38
C ARG A 82 0.29 32.50 -6.05
N LYS A 83 0.92 31.99 -4.97
CA LYS A 83 0.80 32.51 -3.60
C LYS A 83 1.24 33.97 -3.52
N TYR A 84 2.33 34.32 -4.19
CA TYR A 84 2.87 35.68 -4.24
C TYR A 84 2.33 36.53 -5.40
N ARG A 85 1.27 36.06 -6.09
CA ARG A 85 0.62 36.76 -7.23
C ARG A 85 1.60 37.15 -8.35
N GLN A 86 2.66 36.34 -8.53
CA GLN A 86 3.65 36.51 -9.58
C GLN A 86 3.16 35.89 -10.90
N LYS A 87 3.57 36.48 -12.02
CA LYS A 87 3.31 35.92 -13.35
C LYS A 87 4.07 34.61 -13.53
N TYR A 88 3.37 33.56 -13.97
CA TYR A 88 4.02 32.28 -14.27
C TYR A 88 5.02 32.40 -15.43
N SER A 89 6.17 31.77 -15.26
CA SER A 89 7.05 31.40 -16.38
C SER A 89 6.38 30.35 -17.28
N PRO A 90 6.86 30.15 -18.52
CA PRO A 90 6.33 29.11 -19.41
C PRO A 90 6.34 27.71 -18.77
N SER A 91 7.41 27.35 -18.05
CA SER A 91 7.52 26.07 -17.36
C SER A 91 6.56 25.95 -16.16
N GLN A 92 6.34 27.04 -15.42
CA GLN A 92 5.37 27.10 -14.33
C GLN A 92 3.93 26.99 -14.84
N ARG A 93 3.63 27.60 -16.00
CA ARG A 93 2.31 27.47 -16.63
C ARG A 93 2.03 26.04 -17.05
N ALA A 94 2.99 25.39 -17.71
CA ALA A 94 2.85 23.99 -18.13
C ALA A 94 2.65 23.02 -16.95
N ILE A 95 3.37 23.21 -15.84
CA ILE A 95 3.15 22.36 -14.64
C ILE A 95 1.82 22.67 -13.96
N ALA A 96 1.37 23.93 -13.96
CA ALA A 96 0.08 24.32 -13.37
C ALA A 96 -1.12 23.80 -14.18
N GLU A 97 -0.99 23.66 -15.50
CA GLU A 97 -1.98 22.99 -16.36
C GLU A 97 -2.10 21.51 -16.00
N LYS A 98 -0.97 20.79 -16.01
CA LYS A 98 -0.94 19.38 -15.59
C LYS A 98 -1.45 19.18 -14.16
N TYR A 99 -1.08 20.06 -13.24
CA TYR A 99 -1.57 20.01 -11.86
C TYR A 99 -3.09 20.12 -11.79
N ARG A 100 -3.70 21.04 -12.55
CA ARG A 100 -5.17 21.20 -12.58
C ARG A 100 -5.88 19.94 -13.04
N GLU A 101 -5.27 19.18 -13.95
CA GLU A 101 -5.80 17.90 -14.43
C GLU A 101 -5.70 16.79 -13.37
N VAL A 102 -4.59 16.71 -12.64
CA VAL A 102 -4.34 15.59 -11.70
C VAL A 102 -4.85 15.84 -10.27
N ALA A 103 -4.93 17.09 -9.83
CA ALA A 103 -5.24 17.44 -8.44
C ALA A 103 -6.57 16.86 -7.94
N PRO A 104 -7.68 16.90 -8.72
CA PRO A 104 -8.95 16.32 -8.27
C PRO A 104 -8.89 14.80 -8.03
N TYR A 105 -7.93 14.10 -8.65
CA TYR A 105 -7.82 12.65 -8.60
C TYR A 105 -6.73 12.15 -7.65
N THR A 106 -5.93 13.04 -7.06
CA THR A 106 -4.76 12.62 -6.26
C THR A 106 -5.16 11.77 -5.06
N GLU A 107 -6.23 12.16 -4.35
CA GLU A 107 -6.78 11.39 -3.24
C GLU A 107 -7.37 10.05 -3.69
N LEU A 108 -8.12 10.07 -4.80
CA LEU A 108 -8.69 8.87 -5.41
C LEU A 108 -7.60 7.85 -5.80
N GLU A 109 -6.46 8.31 -6.28
CA GLU A 109 -5.33 7.46 -6.65
C GLU A 109 -4.69 6.78 -5.44
N ILE A 110 -4.60 7.47 -4.30
CA ILE A 110 -4.13 6.86 -3.04
C ILE A 110 -5.12 5.80 -2.56
N ILE A 111 -6.43 6.10 -2.62
CA ILE A 111 -7.50 5.15 -2.27
C ILE A 111 -7.44 3.90 -3.16
N ASN A 112 -7.28 4.06 -4.47
CA ASN A 112 -7.15 2.94 -5.40
C ASN A 112 -5.92 2.08 -5.06
N CYS A 113 -4.79 2.71 -4.73
CA CYS A 113 -3.60 1.96 -4.30
C CYS A 113 -3.88 1.14 -3.03
N LEU A 114 -4.59 1.68 -2.04
CA LEU A 114 -4.98 0.95 -0.82
C LEU A 114 -5.88 -0.25 -1.13
N ILE A 115 -6.89 -0.06 -1.98
CA ILE A 115 -7.82 -1.12 -2.37
C ILE A 115 -7.08 -2.25 -3.10
N HIS A 116 -6.29 -1.92 -4.11
CA HIS A 116 -5.59 -2.93 -4.90
C HIS A 116 -4.45 -3.61 -4.13
N ALA A 117 -3.76 -2.89 -3.23
CA ALA A 117 -2.80 -3.49 -2.31
C ALA A 117 -3.46 -4.55 -1.41
N ARG A 118 -4.65 -4.25 -0.88
CA ARG A 118 -5.39 -5.19 -0.04
C ARG A 118 -5.83 -6.44 -0.81
N ILE A 119 -6.37 -6.26 -2.02
CA ILE A 119 -6.79 -7.36 -2.90
C ILE A 119 -5.59 -8.25 -3.24
N LEU A 120 -4.45 -7.64 -3.59
CA LEU A 120 -3.21 -8.35 -3.84
C LEU A 120 -2.82 -9.25 -2.67
N LEU A 121 -2.81 -8.72 -1.45
CA LEU A 121 -2.45 -9.49 -0.26
C LEU A 121 -3.45 -10.62 0.04
N ASP A 122 -4.74 -10.45 -0.25
CA ASP A 122 -5.70 -11.56 -0.17
C ASP A 122 -5.33 -12.70 -1.13
N ARG A 123 -4.97 -12.36 -2.37
CA ARG A 123 -4.53 -13.35 -3.36
C ARG A 123 -3.22 -14.04 -2.96
N VAL A 124 -2.27 -13.32 -2.37
CA VAL A 124 -1.05 -13.91 -1.82
C VAL A 124 -1.37 -14.96 -0.76
N THR A 125 -2.34 -14.70 0.13
CA THR A 125 -2.71 -15.72 1.14
C THR A 125 -3.32 -16.96 0.53
N SER A 126 -4.07 -16.85 -0.58
CA SER A 126 -4.59 -18.01 -1.29
C SER A 126 -3.47 -18.94 -1.77
N LEU A 127 -2.37 -18.35 -2.27
CA LEU A 127 -1.20 -19.08 -2.72
C LEU A 127 -0.49 -19.86 -1.60
N SER A 128 -0.65 -19.48 -0.33
CA SER A 128 0.01 -20.19 0.77
C SER A 128 -0.52 -21.61 0.97
N SER A 129 -1.71 -21.92 0.42
CA SER A 129 -2.28 -23.27 0.42
C SER A 129 -1.39 -24.30 -0.28
N HIS A 130 -0.50 -23.87 -1.19
CA HIS A 130 0.43 -24.76 -1.88
C HIS A 130 1.49 -25.37 -0.96
N PHE A 131 1.88 -24.69 0.12
CA PHE A 131 2.84 -25.22 1.09
C PHE A 131 2.26 -25.43 2.48
N LEU A 132 1.11 -24.83 2.83
CA LEU A 132 0.41 -25.05 4.10
C LEU A 132 -0.62 -26.20 3.96
N GLN A 133 -0.11 -27.40 3.70
CA GLN A 133 -0.93 -28.57 3.35
C GLN A 133 -1.39 -29.41 4.56
N VAL A 134 -0.83 -29.24 5.76
CA VAL A 134 -1.11 -30.15 6.89
C VAL A 134 -1.41 -29.37 8.17
N GLY A 135 -2.23 -29.95 9.04
CA GLY A 135 -2.54 -29.42 10.36
C GLY A 135 -3.67 -28.37 10.39
N ASN A 136 -3.72 -27.60 11.49
CA ASN A 136 -4.68 -26.52 11.67
C ASN A 136 -4.36 -25.38 10.70
N ARG A 137 -5.26 -25.05 9.76
CA ARG A 137 -4.97 -24.13 8.65
C ARG A 137 -5.53 -22.72 8.87
N PRO A 138 -4.80 -21.67 8.45
CA PRO A 138 -5.34 -20.31 8.41
C PRO A 138 -6.39 -20.13 7.30
N SER A 139 -7.07 -18.98 7.31
CA SER A 139 -7.94 -18.60 6.19
C SER A 139 -7.11 -18.25 4.95
N PHE A 140 -7.38 -18.90 3.82
CA PHE A 140 -6.74 -18.59 2.52
C PHE A 140 -7.49 -17.54 1.69
N LYS A 141 -8.53 -16.92 2.25
CA LYS A 141 -9.39 -15.96 1.54
C LYS A 141 -9.15 -14.50 1.95
N SER A 142 -8.53 -14.29 3.10
CA SER A 142 -8.44 -12.99 3.76
C SER A 142 -7.13 -12.87 4.51
N PHE A 143 -6.24 -11.97 4.07
CA PHE A 143 -4.97 -11.69 4.75
C PHE A 143 -5.16 -11.31 6.22
N ASN A 144 -6.21 -10.55 6.53
CA ASN A 144 -6.55 -10.21 7.91
C ASN A 144 -6.82 -11.46 8.75
N ASP A 145 -7.64 -12.38 8.25
CA ASP A 145 -8.01 -13.58 9.01
C ASP A 145 -6.85 -14.58 9.06
N HIS A 146 -6.05 -14.61 8.01
CA HIS A 146 -4.78 -15.32 7.95
C HIS A 146 -3.82 -14.83 9.04
N LYS A 147 -3.64 -13.51 9.19
CA LYS A 147 -2.80 -12.91 10.23
C LYS A 147 -3.38 -13.11 11.63
N LYS A 148 -4.69 -12.94 11.81
CA LYS A 148 -5.38 -13.19 13.09
C LYS A 148 -5.21 -14.63 13.56
N PHE A 149 -5.28 -15.61 12.65
CA PHE A 149 -5.04 -17.01 12.96
C PHE A 149 -3.68 -17.18 13.63
N PHE A 150 -2.61 -16.69 13.00
CA PHE A 150 -1.27 -16.83 13.58
C PHE A 150 -1.13 -16.05 14.87
N LYS A 151 -1.65 -14.82 14.96
CA LYS A 151 -1.60 -14.04 16.21
C LYS A 151 -2.25 -14.74 17.41
N ARG A 152 -3.17 -15.68 17.18
CA ARG A 152 -3.84 -16.47 18.23
C ARG A 152 -3.09 -17.76 18.60
N LEU A 153 -2.09 -18.17 17.82
CA LEU A 153 -1.31 -19.35 18.14
C LEU A 153 -0.50 -19.13 19.40
N THR A 154 -0.67 -20.04 20.36
CA THR A 154 0.08 -20.08 21.63
C THR A 154 1.34 -20.93 21.56
N ALA A 155 1.46 -21.78 20.53
CA ALA A 155 2.60 -22.65 20.28
C ALA A 155 3.19 -22.40 18.88
N PRO A 156 4.46 -22.77 18.64
CA PRO A 156 5.07 -22.70 17.31
C PRO A 156 4.28 -23.47 16.25
N TYR A 157 4.21 -22.94 15.04
CA TYR A 157 3.47 -23.49 13.92
C TYR A 157 4.26 -24.55 13.14
N GLY A 158 4.88 -25.47 13.87
CA GLY A 158 5.71 -26.55 13.33
C GLY A 158 6.77 -26.06 12.35
N ASP A 159 6.93 -26.78 11.24
CA ASP A 159 7.92 -26.47 10.17
C ASP A 159 7.64 -25.16 9.42
N HIS A 160 6.48 -24.57 9.66
CA HIS A 160 6.06 -23.30 9.09
C HIS A 160 6.10 -22.14 10.10
N GLU A 161 6.74 -22.33 11.26
CA GLU A 161 6.94 -21.25 12.22
C GLU A 161 7.62 -20.01 11.61
N PRO A 162 8.66 -20.10 10.76
CA PRO A 162 9.25 -18.91 10.13
C PRO A 162 8.23 -18.10 9.31
N TYR A 163 7.24 -18.79 8.71
CA TYR A 163 6.14 -18.14 8.00
C TYR A 163 5.12 -17.53 8.93
N ALA A 164 4.70 -18.27 9.95
CA ALA A 164 3.80 -17.76 10.97
C ALA A 164 4.39 -16.51 11.64
N GLU A 165 5.65 -16.53 12.08
CA GLU A 165 6.35 -15.40 12.67
C GLU A 165 6.38 -14.18 11.74
N ARG A 166 6.76 -14.36 10.47
CA ARG A 166 6.77 -13.27 9.50
C ARG A 166 5.39 -12.64 9.33
N ILE A 167 4.33 -13.44 9.22
CA ILE A 167 2.97 -12.91 9.11
C ILE A 167 2.55 -12.20 10.41
N ARG A 168 2.88 -12.75 11.58
CA ARG A 168 2.51 -12.16 12.89
C ARG A 168 3.17 -10.80 13.11
N ASN A 169 4.48 -10.74 12.92
CA ASN A 169 5.33 -9.65 13.42
C ASN A 169 5.91 -8.80 12.28
N GLY A 170 6.10 -9.37 11.09
CA GLY A 170 6.75 -8.70 9.95
C GLY A 170 5.81 -7.89 9.05
N THR A 171 4.52 -7.82 9.39
CA THR A 171 3.49 -7.22 8.50
C THR A 171 2.59 -6.21 9.22
N ASP A 172 3.07 -5.54 10.28
CA ASP A 172 2.23 -4.60 11.04
C ASP A 172 1.76 -3.39 10.24
N TRP A 173 2.51 -3.02 9.20
CA TRP A 173 2.10 -2.05 8.17
C TRP A 173 0.78 -2.43 7.47
N PHE A 174 0.40 -3.71 7.48
CA PHE A 174 -0.91 -4.16 7.00
C PHE A 174 -2.05 -3.69 7.90
N GLU A 175 -1.89 -3.77 9.22
CA GLU A 175 -2.95 -3.39 10.16
C GLU A 175 -3.18 -1.88 10.14
N MET A 176 -2.08 -1.12 10.14
CA MET A 176 -2.08 0.32 10.03
C MET A 176 -0.92 0.76 9.10
N PRO A 177 -1.19 1.52 8.03
CA PRO A 177 -2.48 2.13 7.71
C PRO A 177 -3.38 1.27 6.81
N LEU A 178 -2.88 0.24 6.14
CA LEU A 178 -3.58 -0.37 5.00
C LEU A 178 -5.00 -0.86 5.33
N LYS A 179 -5.15 -1.73 6.32
CA LYS A 179 -6.45 -2.28 6.73
C LYS A 179 -7.32 -1.23 7.40
N ALA A 180 -6.81 -0.57 8.44
CA ALA A 180 -7.59 0.40 9.21
C ALA A 180 -8.09 1.57 8.35
N VAL A 181 -7.25 2.14 7.49
CA VAL A 181 -7.65 3.26 6.63
C VAL A 181 -8.67 2.83 5.58
N ARG A 182 -8.47 1.67 4.94
CA ARG A 182 -9.44 1.10 4.00
C ARG A 182 -10.79 0.87 4.67
N ASP A 183 -10.81 0.15 5.80
CA ASP A 183 -12.06 -0.27 6.43
C ASP A 183 -12.78 0.91 7.05
N ASP A 184 -12.08 1.71 7.85
CA ASP A 184 -12.72 2.71 8.69
C ASP A 184 -12.91 4.06 7.99
N PHE A 185 -12.22 4.34 6.87
CA PHE A 185 -12.27 5.67 6.23
C PHE A 185 -12.58 5.65 4.72
N ILE A 186 -12.65 4.47 4.10
CA ILE A 186 -12.96 4.32 2.68
C ILE A 186 -14.22 3.48 2.47
N VAL A 187 -14.33 2.32 3.13
CA VAL A 187 -15.40 1.34 2.87
C VAL A 187 -16.59 1.49 3.80
N HIS A 188 -16.36 1.67 5.11
CA HIS A 188 -17.44 1.77 6.09
C HIS A 188 -17.75 3.22 6.49
N SER A 189 -18.83 3.40 7.26
CA SER A 189 -19.17 4.69 7.87
C SER A 189 -18.08 5.11 8.86
N ALA A 190 -17.27 6.07 8.42
CA ALA A 190 -16.11 6.51 9.16
C ALA A 190 -16.46 7.28 10.43
N PRO A 191 -15.61 7.22 11.48
CA PRO A 191 -15.68 8.18 12.58
C PRO A 191 -15.50 9.61 12.03
N LYS A 192 -15.92 10.62 12.80
CA LYS A 192 -15.69 12.04 12.43
C LYS A 192 -14.19 12.28 12.19
N HIS A 193 -13.84 12.70 10.98
CA HIS A 193 -12.45 12.91 10.58
C HIS A 193 -12.33 14.01 9.53
N MET A 194 -11.12 14.52 9.36
CA MET A 194 -10.72 15.34 8.23
C MET A 194 -9.68 14.57 7.41
N ARG A 195 -9.79 14.63 6.09
CA ARG A 195 -8.86 13.99 5.16
C ARG A 195 -8.35 15.02 4.17
N PHE A 196 -7.05 14.99 3.92
CA PHE A 196 -6.43 15.83 2.91
C PHE A 196 -5.12 15.22 2.41
N VAL A 197 -4.74 15.61 1.21
CA VAL A 197 -3.45 15.29 0.63
C VAL A 197 -2.40 16.22 1.22
N ALA A 198 -1.33 15.67 1.78
CA ALA A 198 -0.24 16.40 2.41
C ALA A 198 1.08 16.14 1.68
N LEU A 199 1.99 17.10 1.78
CA LEU A 199 3.38 16.95 1.39
C LEU A 199 4.20 16.89 2.68
N PRO A 200 4.48 15.69 3.22
CA PRO A 200 5.27 15.55 4.46
C PRO A 200 6.70 16.08 4.29
N ASN A 201 7.16 16.17 3.03
CA ASN A 201 8.43 16.69 2.58
C ASN A 201 8.24 17.25 1.15
N ASP A 202 9.28 17.82 0.55
CA ASP A 202 9.19 18.46 -0.77
C ASP A 202 9.02 17.48 -1.95
N PHE A 203 8.99 16.17 -1.71
CA PHE A 203 9.14 15.16 -2.75
C PHE A 203 8.15 13.99 -2.69
N GLU A 204 7.43 13.82 -1.60
CA GLU A 204 6.44 12.77 -1.39
C GLU A 204 5.06 13.37 -1.21
N VAL A 205 4.04 12.60 -1.58
CA VAL A 205 2.63 12.95 -1.39
C VAL A 205 2.00 11.84 -0.55
N GLU A 206 1.29 12.24 0.50
CA GLU A 206 0.65 11.32 1.43
C GLU A 206 -0.80 11.71 1.66
N LEU A 207 -1.61 10.74 2.07
CA LEU A 207 -2.92 11.00 2.63
C LEU A 207 -2.78 11.18 4.13
N MET A 208 -3.22 12.33 4.64
CA MET A 208 -3.30 12.59 6.07
C MET A 208 -4.76 12.55 6.51
N ILE A 209 -5.03 11.78 7.55
CA ILE A 209 -6.34 11.65 8.17
C ILE A 209 -6.20 12.11 9.62
N LEU A 210 -6.95 13.14 10.00
CA LEU A 210 -7.06 13.59 11.38
C LEU A 210 -8.36 13.04 11.97
N ARG A 211 -8.24 12.02 12.81
CA ARG A 211 -9.38 11.44 13.52
C ARG A 211 -9.65 12.24 14.80
N ALA A 212 -10.88 12.72 14.97
CA ALA A 212 -11.28 13.43 16.19
C ALA A 212 -11.28 12.50 17.41
N GLU A 213 -10.69 12.92 18.52
CA GLU A 213 -10.74 12.20 19.80
C GLU A 213 -11.77 12.83 20.74
N GLY A 214 -12.87 12.11 20.96
CA GLY A 214 -13.94 12.53 21.88
C GLY A 214 -14.93 13.54 21.29
N VAL A 215 -16.11 13.62 21.92
CA VAL A 215 -17.19 14.53 21.54
C VAL A 215 -17.24 15.69 22.54
N PRO A 216 -16.60 16.82 22.22
CA PRO A 216 -17.23 18.10 22.49
C PRO A 216 -17.45 18.85 21.15
N PRO A 217 -18.66 19.38 20.91
CA PRO A 217 -19.06 19.91 19.59
C PRO A 217 -18.29 21.16 19.13
N GLU A 218 -17.60 21.86 20.03
CA GLU A 218 -17.04 23.18 19.75
C GLU A 218 -15.64 23.16 19.11
N LYS A 219 -14.84 22.11 19.32
CA LYS A 219 -13.48 21.99 18.75
C LYS A 219 -13.11 20.53 18.40
N PRO A 220 -13.74 19.95 17.36
CA PRO A 220 -13.57 18.53 17.01
C PRO A 220 -12.13 18.12 16.63
N LEU A 221 -11.22 19.06 16.38
CA LEU A 221 -9.80 18.79 16.08
C LEU A 221 -8.84 19.21 17.22
N ALA A 222 -9.35 19.68 18.37
CA ALA A 222 -8.52 20.08 19.50
C ALA A 222 -7.71 18.91 20.10
N LYS A 223 -8.23 17.68 19.96
CA LYS A 223 -7.49 16.43 20.13
C LYS A 223 -7.73 15.59 18.89
N SER A 224 -6.68 15.31 18.14
CA SER A 224 -6.77 14.44 16.97
C SER A 224 -5.59 13.51 16.88
N THR A 225 -5.85 12.26 16.49
CA THR A 225 -4.80 11.30 16.15
C THR A 225 -4.52 11.44 14.64
N PRO A 226 -3.30 11.82 14.23
CA PRO A 226 -2.93 11.81 12.82
C PRO A 226 -2.63 10.38 12.35
N ILE A 227 -3.24 10.00 11.22
CA ILE A 227 -2.95 8.77 10.49
C ILE A 227 -2.38 9.15 9.12
N THR A 228 -1.23 8.58 8.76
CA THR A 228 -0.53 8.87 7.50
C THR A 228 -0.50 7.65 6.58
N VAL A 229 -0.83 7.87 5.32
CA VAL A 229 -0.72 6.86 4.26
C VAL A 229 0.25 7.35 3.18
N SER A 230 1.44 6.77 3.16
CA SER A 230 2.38 6.88 2.04
C SER A 230 2.25 5.66 1.12
N VAL A 231 1.80 5.88 -0.12
CA VAL A 231 1.74 4.83 -1.15
C VAL A 231 3.15 4.36 -1.53
N LEU A 232 4.12 5.29 -1.57
CA LEU A 232 5.49 4.95 -1.87
C LEU A 232 6.06 3.99 -0.81
N ARG A 233 5.94 4.34 0.48
CA ARG A 233 6.37 3.47 1.58
C ARG A 233 5.65 2.12 1.54
N MET A 234 4.33 2.12 1.40
CA MET A 234 3.51 0.92 1.26
C MET A 234 4.02 -0.01 0.15
N SER A 235 4.42 0.57 -0.99
CA SER A 235 4.90 -0.21 -2.12
C SER A 235 6.25 -0.89 -1.88
N HIS A 236 7.07 -0.36 -0.97
CA HIS A 236 8.28 -1.03 -0.52
C HIS A 236 7.95 -2.13 0.49
N ASP A 237 7.08 -1.84 1.47
CA ASP A 237 6.69 -2.83 2.49
C ASP A 237 6.03 -4.08 1.84
N ILE A 238 5.20 -3.87 0.81
CA ILE A 238 4.60 -4.97 0.03
C ILE A 238 5.66 -5.72 -0.77
N GLU A 239 6.56 -5.03 -1.48
CA GLU A 239 7.61 -5.70 -2.26
C GLU A 239 8.53 -6.54 -1.37
N ASP A 240 8.96 -5.98 -0.24
CA ASP A 240 9.81 -6.67 0.73
C ASP A 240 9.13 -7.92 1.29
N PHE A 241 7.81 -7.85 1.55
CA PHE A 241 7.02 -9.01 1.93
C PHE A 241 6.92 -10.05 0.82
N LEU A 242 6.61 -9.66 -0.42
CA LEU A 242 6.49 -10.59 -1.55
C LEU A 242 7.82 -11.26 -1.88
N ARG A 243 8.94 -10.53 -1.86
CA ARG A 243 10.28 -11.12 -2.06
C ARG A 243 10.60 -12.17 -1.00
N TRP A 244 10.35 -11.84 0.27
CA TRP A 244 10.52 -12.80 1.36
C TRP A 244 9.61 -14.02 1.16
N TYR A 245 8.35 -13.81 0.78
CA TYR A 245 7.36 -14.86 0.56
C TYR A 245 7.81 -15.79 -0.57
N CYS A 246 8.28 -15.24 -1.69
CA CYS A 246 8.82 -16.01 -2.81
C CYS A 246 9.96 -16.93 -2.36
N ASN A 247 10.95 -16.38 -1.66
CA ASN A 247 12.10 -17.16 -1.17
C ASN A 247 11.65 -18.29 -0.24
N TYR A 248 10.73 -17.99 0.67
CA TYR A 248 10.16 -19.00 1.56
C TYR A 248 9.43 -20.10 0.78
N ALA A 249 8.54 -19.73 -0.15
CA ALA A 249 7.75 -20.68 -0.92
C ALA A 249 8.63 -21.57 -1.84
N VAL A 250 9.69 -21.02 -2.43
CA VAL A 250 10.69 -21.79 -3.17
C VAL A 250 11.42 -22.77 -2.26
N SER A 251 11.80 -22.37 -1.04
CA SER A 251 12.49 -23.26 -0.10
C SER A 251 11.65 -24.47 0.34
N LYS A 252 10.32 -24.34 0.31
CA LYS A 252 9.38 -25.42 0.64
C LYS A 252 9.09 -26.38 -0.53
N ARG A 253 9.67 -26.13 -1.70
CA ARG A 253 9.67 -27.08 -2.82
C ARG A 253 10.55 -28.31 -2.53
N SER A 254 11.61 -28.12 -1.74
CA SER A 254 12.68 -29.09 -1.52
C SER A 254 12.39 -30.10 -0.40
N SER A 255 11.16 -30.16 0.08
CA SER A 255 10.71 -31.01 1.21
C SER A 255 9.46 -31.78 0.82
#